data_AF-A0A9P8VVG8-F1
#
_entry.id   AF-A0A9P8VVG8-F1
#
_cell.length_a   1.000
_cell.length_b   1.000
_cell.length_c   1.000
_cell.angle_alpha   90.00
_cell.angle_beta   90.00
_cell.angle_gamma   90.00
#
_symmetry.space_group_name_H-M   'P 1'
#
loop_
_entity.id
_entity.type
_entity.pdbx_description
1 polymer ?
#
loop_
_entity_poly.entity_id
_entity_poly.type
_entity_poly.pdbx_seq_one_letter_code
_entity_poly.pdbx_strand_id
1 'polypeptide(L)' 'RDNVVRQLDVICFEMEAAGLMDILPCLPIRGICDYSDSHKHKIWQRYAVATAATYARELLK' A
#
# COMPACT_ATOMS: atom_id res chain seq x y z
N ARG A 1 -8.10 11.12 6.94
CA ARG A 1 -7.46 10.99 5.61
C ARG A 1 -7.00 12.34 5.09
N ASP A 2 -7.90 13.23 4.64
CA ASP A 2 -7.54 14.44 3.88
C ASP A 2 -6.61 15.41 4.62
N ASN A 3 -6.81 15.60 5.93
CA ASN A 3 -5.91 16.45 6.71
C ASN A 3 -4.48 15.90 6.74
N VAL A 4 -4.33 14.57 6.83
CA VAL A 4 -3.01 13.90 6.82
C VAL A 4 -2.37 14.00 5.43
N VAL A 5 -3.16 13.77 4.37
CA VAL A 5 -2.71 13.96 2.97
C VAL A 5 -2.19 15.38 2.76
N ARG A 6 -2.93 16.41 3.19
CA ARG A 6 -2.50 17.81 3.02
C ARG A 6 -1.26 18.18 3.83
N GLN A 7 -1.07 17.57 5.00
CA GLN A 7 0.04 17.91 5.89
C GLN A 7 1.34 17.19 5.54
N LEU A 8 1.24 15.93 5.11
CA LEU A 8 2.38 15.03 4.94
C LEU A 8 2.61 14.63 3.48
N ASP A 9 1.81 15.14 2.55
CA ASP A 9 1.84 14.78 1.12
C ASP A 9 1.76 13.27 0.87
N VAL A 10 0.98 12.56 1.70
CA VAL A 10 0.87 11.10 1.64
C VAL A 10 -0.12 10.66 0.56
N ILE A 11 0.26 9.64 -0.20
CA ILE A 11 -0.53 9.08 -1.31
C ILE A 11 -1.22 7.76 -0.98
N CYS A 12 -0.90 7.14 0.17
CA CYS A 12 -1.37 5.81 0.56
C CYS A 12 -1.34 5.64 2.09
N PHE A 13 -2.27 4.86 2.63
CA PHE A 13 -2.34 4.47 4.04
C PHE A 13 -2.26 2.96 4.17
N GLU A 14 -1.58 2.48 5.20
CA GLU A 14 -1.29 1.06 5.46
C GLU A 14 -0.84 0.88 6.93
N MET A 15 -0.53 -0.33 7.37
CA MET A 15 -0.09 -0.57 8.75
C MET A 15 1.16 -1.44 8.88
N GLU A 16 1.56 -2.17 7.84
CA GLU A 16 2.49 -3.28 7.96
C GLU A 16 3.94 -2.93 7.62
N ALA A 17 4.19 -1.98 6.71
CA ALA A 17 5.54 -1.57 6.35
C ALA A 17 6.09 -0.49 7.29
N ALA A 18 5.22 0.24 7.99
CA ALA A 18 5.60 1.17 9.04
C ALA A 18 6.49 0.46 10.07
N GLY A 19 7.75 0.89 10.19
CA GLY A 19 8.77 0.29 11.05
C GLY A 19 9.67 -0.74 10.36
N LEU A 20 9.22 -1.43 9.31
CA LEU A 20 10.11 -2.33 8.55
C LEU A 20 11.18 -1.55 7.78
N MET A 21 10.80 -0.39 7.24
CA MET A 21 11.72 0.49 6.51
C MET A 21 12.83 1.08 7.39
N ASP A 22 12.62 1.17 8.71
CA ASP A 22 13.60 1.71 9.65
C ASP A 22 14.68 0.68 10.02
N ILE A 23 14.37 -0.62 9.90
CA ILE A 23 15.25 -1.73 10.32
C ILE A 23 15.90 -2.46 9.14
N LEU A 24 15.29 -2.38 7.95
CA LEU A 24 15.74 -3.10 6.76
C LEU A 24 15.62 -2.21 5.53
N PRO A 25 16.70 -2.03 4.74
CA PRO A 25 16.59 -1.42 3.42
C PRO A 25 15.64 -2.23 2.55
N CYS A 26 14.46 -1.68 2.27
CA CYS A 26 13.44 -2.36 1.50
C CYS A 26 12.66 -1.38 0.61
N LEU A 27 12.06 -1.94 -0.46
CA LEU A 27 11.19 -1.22 -1.37
C LEU A 27 9.76 -1.76 -1.22
N PRO A 28 8.83 -1.02 -0.59
CA PRO A 28 7.45 -1.48 -0.45
C PRO A 28 6.71 -1.45 -1.80
N ILE A 29 6.10 -2.57 -2.17
CA ILE A 29 5.25 -2.72 -3.35
C ILE A 29 3.82 -3.02 -2.88
N ARG A 30 2.87 -2.15 -3.22
CA ARG A 30 1.49 -2.23 -2.74
C ARG A 30 0.48 -2.17 -3.88
N GLY A 31 -0.64 -2.85 -3.69
CA GLY A 31 -1.85 -2.69 -4.50
C GLY A 31 -2.91 -1.95 -3.70
N ILE A 32 -3.65 -1.06 -4.34
CA ILE A 32 -4.70 -0.28 -3.69
C ILE A 32 -6.00 -1.09 -3.64
N CYS A 33 -6.57 -1.28 -2.45
CA CYS A 33 -7.80 -2.06 -2.24
C CYS A 33 -8.97 -1.28 -1.62
N ASP A 34 -8.71 -0.07 -1.10
CA ASP A 34 -9.71 0.85 -0.56
C ASP A 34 -9.26 2.31 -0.72
N TYR A 35 -10.16 3.25 -0.42
CA TYR A 35 -9.93 4.69 -0.48
C TYR A 35 -9.57 5.31 0.87
N SER A 36 -9.29 4.47 1.88
CA SER A 36 -9.04 4.87 3.26
C SER A 36 -10.14 5.79 3.81
N ASP A 37 -11.38 5.50 3.45
CA ASP A 37 -12.61 6.12 3.96
C ASP A 37 -13.40 5.11 4.82
N SER A 38 -14.65 5.41 5.15
CA SER A 38 -15.50 4.52 5.93
C SER A 38 -15.87 3.21 5.23
N HIS A 39 -15.70 3.12 3.91
CA HIS A 39 -16.17 2.00 3.11
C HIS A 39 -15.07 0.97 2.91
N LYS A 40 -15.15 -0.13 3.67
CA LYS A 40 -14.22 -1.26 3.50
C LYS A 40 -14.57 -2.08 2.26
N HIS A 41 -13.67 -2.10 1.30
CA HIS A 41 -13.83 -2.79 0.02
C HIS A 41 -13.05 -4.12 -0.04
N LYS A 42 -13.41 -5.07 0.83
CA LYS A 42 -12.70 -6.36 0.97
C LYS A 42 -12.60 -7.18 -0.33
N ILE A 43 -13.54 -7.01 -1.25
CA ILE A 43 -13.55 -7.73 -2.54
C ILE A 43 -12.32 -7.38 -3.38
N TRP A 44 -11.87 -6.12 -3.33
CA TRP A 44 -10.75 -5.63 -4.13
C TRP A 44 -9.38 -6.08 -3.60
N GLN A 45 -9.29 -6.59 -2.37
CA GLN A 45 -8.04 -7.05 -1.78
C GLN A 45 -7.35 -8.14 -2.62
N ARG A 46 -8.13 -9.12 -3.13
CA ARG A 46 -7.57 -10.20 -3.95
C ARG A 46 -6.93 -9.66 -5.22
N TYR A 47 -7.58 -8.71 -5.88
CA TYR A 47 -7.08 -8.08 -7.09
C TYR A 47 -5.84 -7.20 -6.81
N ALA A 48 -5.89 -6.41 -5.74
CA ALA A 48 -4.78 -5.56 -5.31
C ALA A 48 -3.52 -6.38 -4.98
N VAL A 49 -3.67 -7.47 -4.22
CA VAL A 49 -2.57 -8.37 -3.89
C VAL A 49 -2.00 -9.06 -5.14
N ALA A 50 -2.86 -9.58 -6.03
CA ALA A 50 -2.41 -10.21 -7.26
C ALA A 50 -1.61 -9.25 -8.15
N THR A 51 -2.05 -7.99 -8.24
CA THR A 51 -1.37 -6.94 -9.00
C THR A 51 -0.01 -6.61 -8.40
N ALA A 52 0.06 -6.37 -7.09
CA ALA A 52 1.30 -6.06 -6.39
C ALA A 52 2.32 -7.22 -6.49
N ALA A 53 1.88 -8.45 -6.28
CA ALA A 53 2.73 -9.64 -6.37
C ALA A 53 3.25 -9.87 -7.80
N THR A 54 2.41 -9.64 -8.81
CA THR A 54 2.82 -9.74 -10.22
C THR A 54 3.86 -8.68 -10.55
N TYR A 55 3.63 -7.43 -10.16
CA TYR A 55 4.61 -6.36 -10.36
C TYR A 55 5.94 -6.65 -9.65
N ALA A 56 5.90 -7.09 -8.40
CA ALA A 56 7.09 -7.48 -7.65
C ALA A 56 7.88 -8.59 -8.36
N ARG A 57 7.18 -9.60 -8.90
CA ARG A 57 7.81 -10.66 -9.68
C ARG A 57 8.50 -10.12 -10.94
N GLU A 58 7.82 -9.26 -11.70
CA GLU A 58 8.41 -8.70 -12.93
C GLU A 58 9.56 -7.72 -12.64
N LEU A 59 9.53 -7.00 -11.51
CA LEU A 59 10.63 -6.12 -11.09
C LEU A 59 11.91 -6.89 -10.71
N LEU A 60 11.76 -8.10 -10.17
CA LEU A 60 12.87 -8.96 -9.73
C LEU A 60 13.43 -9.87 -10.84
N LYS A 61 12.79 -9.90 -12.02
CA LYS A 61 13.35 -10.56 -13.20
C LYS A 61 14.48 -9.74 -13.80
#